data_AF-A0A3D4B4H7-F1
#
_entry.id   AF-A0A3D4B4H7-F1
#
_cell.length_a   1.000
_cell.length_b   1.000
_cell.length_c   1.000
_cell.angle_alpha   90.00
_cell.angle_beta   90.00
_cell.angle_gamma   90.00
#
_symmetry.space_group_name_H-M   'P 1'
#
loop_
_entity.id
_entity.type
_entity.pdbx_description
1 polymer ?
#
loop_
_entity_poly.entity_id
_entity_poly.type
_entity_poly.pdbx_seq_one_letter_code
_entity_poly.pdbx_strand_id
1 'polypeptide(L)'
;KNGQSEVILGTVKEWEQARLEHAFTPDQIERLQEPTLDFHLEADGKNRWQLYPVTYSQVHTYREVTLQPGEPGEAEWTFHNPYEDQPFQFILRALPDTATLNDDMVINPVFEVNFTEITLPIRLSPFEYLVCEGDGVCKIFDINWNPVRSVEFSGEWPQIVHEDNQILFWFGAPS
;
A
#
# COMPACT_ATOMS: atom_id res chain seq x y z
N LYS A 1 -3.30 18.32 -12.30
CA LYS A 1 -4.28 18.42 -11.20
C LYS A 1 -4.19 17.12 -10.41
N ASN A 2 -4.09 17.16 -9.09
CA ASN A 2 -4.02 15.95 -8.28
C ASN A 2 -5.40 15.29 -8.20
N GLY A 3 -5.48 13.98 -8.42
CA GLY A 3 -6.74 13.23 -8.49
C GLY A 3 -7.39 12.94 -7.15
N GLN A 4 -6.66 13.10 -6.04
CA GLN A 4 -7.13 12.87 -4.68
C GLN A 4 -7.48 14.16 -3.93
N SER A 5 -7.47 15.33 -4.59
CA SER A 5 -7.72 16.60 -3.90
C SER A 5 -9.06 16.65 -3.16
N GLU A 6 -10.14 16.10 -3.73
CA GLU A 6 -11.44 16.06 -3.06
C GLU A 6 -11.45 15.12 -1.85
N VAL A 7 -10.79 13.96 -1.96
CA VAL A 7 -10.63 13.01 -0.86
C VAL A 7 -9.85 13.66 0.27
N ILE A 8 -8.70 14.27 -0.03
CA ILE A 8 -7.85 14.97 0.96
C ILE A 8 -8.63 16.06 1.68
N LEU A 9 -9.36 16.91 0.94
CA LEU A 9 -10.16 17.98 1.54
C LEU A 9 -11.32 17.41 2.38
N GLY A 10 -11.91 16.30 1.95
CA GLY A 10 -12.90 15.56 2.72
C GLY A 10 -12.33 15.04 4.04
N THR A 11 -11.17 14.39 4.01
CA THR A 11 -10.45 13.91 5.20
C THR A 11 -10.11 15.07 6.14
N VAL A 12 -9.56 16.17 5.62
CA VAL A 12 -9.25 17.37 6.45
C VAL A 12 -10.51 17.91 7.13
N LYS A 13 -11.64 17.96 6.41
CA LYS A 13 -12.91 18.38 6.97
C LYS A 13 -13.37 17.44 8.10
N GLU A 14 -13.22 16.13 7.91
CA GLU A 14 -13.60 15.13 8.91
C GLU A 14 -12.78 15.27 10.20
N TRP A 15 -11.46 15.43 10.06
CA TRP A 15 -10.56 15.71 11.19
C TRP A 15 -10.92 16.99 11.93
N GLU A 16 -11.21 18.08 11.20
CA GLU A 16 -11.64 19.34 11.82
C GLU A 16 -12.97 19.19 12.55
N GLN A 17 -13.92 18.42 11.99
CA GLN A 17 -15.20 18.17 12.65
C GLN A 17 -15.02 17.37 13.96
N ALA A 18 -14.25 16.28 13.92
CA ALA A 18 -13.93 15.48 15.11
C ALA A 18 -13.29 16.34 16.21
N ARG A 19 -12.38 17.25 15.83
CA ARG A 19 -11.74 18.20 16.73
C ARG A 19 -12.74 19.17 17.37
N LEU A 20 -13.63 19.78 16.58
CA LEU A 20 -14.64 20.73 17.07
C LEU A 20 -15.67 20.07 17.99
N GLU A 21 -15.97 18.80 17.74
CA GLU A 21 -16.90 18.00 18.55
C GLU A 21 -16.23 17.38 19.79
N HIS A 22 -14.94 17.65 20.02
CA HIS A 22 -14.15 17.09 21.13
C HIS A 22 -14.21 15.55 21.18
N ALA A 23 -14.10 14.92 20.00
CA ALA A 23 -14.25 13.48 19.84
C ALA A 23 -13.11 12.64 20.47
N PHE A 24 -11.96 13.26 20.78
CA PHE A 24 -10.76 12.57 21.23
C PHE A 24 -10.60 12.63 22.75
N THR A 25 -10.19 11.51 23.35
CA THR A 25 -9.83 11.45 24.77
C THR A 25 -8.49 12.16 25.04
N PRO A 26 -8.20 12.54 26.31
CA PRO A 26 -6.90 13.10 26.66
C PRO A 26 -5.72 12.22 26.21
N ASP A 27 -5.80 10.92 26.43
CA ASP A 27 -4.76 9.96 26.03
C ASP A 27 -4.59 9.88 24.50
N GLN A 28 -5.69 9.97 23.73
CA GLN A 28 -5.62 10.04 22.28
C GLN A 28 -4.96 11.34 21.81
N ILE A 29 -5.27 12.47 22.45
CA ILE A 29 -4.66 13.77 22.14
C ILE A 29 -3.15 13.75 22.42
N GLU A 30 -2.72 13.15 23.53
CA GLU A 30 -1.30 12.99 23.84
C GLU A 30 -0.59 12.17 22.76
N ARG A 31 -1.17 11.04 22.33
CA ARG A 31 -0.62 10.22 21.25
C ARG A 31 -0.59 10.93 19.89
N LEU A 32 -1.59 11.75 19.58
CA LEU A 32 -1.64 12.56 18.35
C LEU A 32 -0.56 13.64 18.30
N GLN A 33 0.05 13.99 19.44
CA GLN A 33 1.17 14.94 19.49
C GLN A 33 2.51 14.28 19.14
N GLU A 34 2.59 12.95 19.10
CA GLU A 34 3.84 12.24 18.81
C GLU A 34 4.17 12.27 17.32
N PRO A 35 5.25 12.97 16.90
CA PRO A 35 5.53 13.24 15.49
C PRO A 35 5.99 12.00 14.71
N THR A 36 6.29 10.90 15.40
CA THR A 36 6.72 9.63 14.79
C THR A 36 5.57 8.67 14.54
N LEU A 37 4.34 9.02 14.95
CA LEU A 37 3.16 8.19 14.77
C LEU A 37 2.27 8.82 13.69
N ASP A 38 1.89 8.00 12.71
CA ASP A 38 0.82 8.35 11.77
C ASP A 38 -0.51 7.79 12.27
N PHE A 39 -1.61 8.46 11.92
CA PHE A 39 -2.95 8.06 12.30
C PHE A 39 -3.91 8.16 11.13
N HIS A 40 -4.87 7.23 11.11
CA HIS A 40 -6.04 7.29 10.25
C HIS A 40 -7.28 7.63 11.08
N LEU A 41 -8.17 8.43 10.49
CA LEU A 41 -9.47 8.75 11.06
C LEU A 41 -10.54 8.47 10.02
N GLU A 42 -11.50 7.64 10.39
CA GLU A 42 -12.69 7.37 9.59
C GLU A 42 -13.96 7.61 10.39
N ALA A 43 -15.02 8.03 9.70
CA ALA A 43 -16.32 8.24 10.32
C ALA A 43 -17.01 6.89 10.57
N ASP A 44 -17.44 6.64 11.80
CA ASP A 44 -18.19 5.44 12.22
C ASP A 44 -19.62 5.81 12.63
N GLY A 45 -20.28 6.53 11.73
CA GLY A 45 -21.64 7.04 11.89
C GLY A 45 -21.69 8.48 12.40
N LYS A 46 -22.88 8.90 12.82
CA LYS A 46 -23.13 10.30 13.17
C LYS A 46 -22.32 10.69 14.42
N ASN A 47 -21.41 11.64 14.27
CA ASN A 47 -20.60 12.22 15.35
C ASN A 47 -19.77 11.16 16.08
N ARG A 48 -19.30 10.15 15.35
CA ARG A 48 -18.44 9.09 15.85
C ARG A 48 -17.34 8.85 14.84
N TRP A 49 -16.15 8.59 15.37
CA TRP A 49 -14.96 8.34 14.57
C TRP A 49 -14.19 7.16 15.13
N GLN A 50 -13.59 6.41 14.23
CA GLN A 50 -12.54 5.46 14.58
C GLN A 50 -11.20 6.14 14.28
N LEU A 51 -10.35 6.18 15.31
CA LEU A 51 -9.00 6.70 15.25
C LEU A 51 -8.04 5.55 15.56
N TYR A 52 -7.16 5.22 14.61
CA TYR A 52 -6.17 4.17 14.79
C TYR A 52 -4.81 4.58 14.21
N PRO A 53 -3.70 4.13 14.83
CA PRO A 53 -2.37 4.40 14.31
C PRO A 53 -2.09 3.60 13.04
N VAL A 54 -1.21 4.11 12.19
CA VAL A 54 -0.77 3.46 10.96
C VAL A 54 0.76 3.36 11.00
N THR A 55 1.29 2.20 10.63
CA THR A 55 2.74 1.98 10.49
C THR A 55 3.02 1.62 9.04
N TYR A 56 3.97 2.33 8.41
CA TYR A 56 4.44 2.01 7.07
C TYR A 56 5.79 1.30 7.14
N SER A 57 6.04 0.42 6.17
CA SER A 57 7.39 -0.08 5.95
C SER A 57 8.30 1.07 5.47
N GLN A 58 9.61 0.85 5.54
CA GLN A 58 10.54 1.61 4.70
C GLN A 58 10.20 1.39 3.21
N VAL A 59 10.64 2.30 2.35
CA VAL A 59 10.49 2.14 0.90
C VAL A 59 11.44 1.06 0.41
N HIS A 60 10.89 0.02 -0.20
CA HIS A 60 11.67 -1.02 -0.87
C HIS A 60 11.72 -0.77 -2.38
N THR A 61 12.81 -1.21 -3.03
CA THR A 61 12.99 -1.08 -4.47
C THR A 61 13.49 -2.40 -5.02
N TYR A 62 12.87 -2.85 -6.11
CA TYR A 62 13.26 -4.03 -6.87
C TYR A 62 13.60 -3.65 -8.30
N ARG A 63 14.66 -4.23 -8.84
CA ARG A 63 15.03 -4.15 -10.25
C ARG A 63 15.34 -5.57 -10.72
N GLU A 64 14.63 -6.01 -11.76
CA GLU A 64 14.95 -7.29 -12.40
C GLU A 64 16.37 -7.21 -12.97
N VAL A 65 17.19 -8.18 -12.61
CA VAL A 65 18.56 -8.31 -13.09
C VAL A 65 18.73 -9.68 -13.72
N THR A 66 19.54 -9.77 -14.78
CA THR A 66 19.90 -11.08 -15.34
C THR A 66 20.77 -11.83 -14.34
N LEU A 67 20.16 -12.80 -13.68
CA LEU A 67 20.83 -13.61 -12.66
C LEU A 67 21.67 -14.73 -13.26
N GLN A 68 22.68 -15.17 -12.50
CA GLN A 68 23.39 -16.38 -12.83
C GLN A 68 22.50 -17.61 -12.56
N PRO A 69 22.74 -18.75 -13.24
CA PRO A 69 22.02 -19.99 -12.93
C PRO A 69 22.14 -20.35 -11.45
N GLY A 70 21.01 -20.39 -10.74
CA GLY A 70 20.92 -20.77 -9.32
C GLY A 70 20.77 -19.62 -8.32
N GLU A 71 20.80 -18.36 -8.75
CA GLU A 71 20.44 -17.22 -7.87
C GLU A 71 18.91 -17.00 -7.84
N PRO A 72 18.31 -16.73 -6.67
CA PRO A 72 16.89 -16.41 -6.57
C PRO A 72 16.56 -15.09 -7.27
N GLY A 73 15.54 -15.11 -8.14
CA GLY A 73 14.98 -13.96 -8.86
C GLY A 73 14.31 -12.90 -7.99
N GLU A 74 14.01 -13.26 -6.75
CA GLU A 74 13.15 -12.49 -5.85
C GLU A 74 13.94 -11.55 -4.94
N ALA A 75 13.29 -10.45 -4.58
CA ALA A 75 13.68 -9.69 -3.39
C ALA A 75 13.02 -10.30 -2.16
N GLU A 76 13.75 -10.26 -1.05
CA GLU A 76 13.26 -10.64 0.27
C GLU A 76 13.31 -9.43 1.22
N TRP A 77 12.18 -9.13 1.85
CA TRP A 77 12.01 -8.07 2.83
C TRP A 77 11.35 -8.60 4.10
N THR A 78 11.51 -7.87 5.20
CA THR A 78 10.82 -8.13 6.46
C THR A 78 9.98 -6.94 6.88
N PHE A 79 8.84 -7.21 7.50
CA PHE A 79 7.96 -6.20 8.06
C PHE A 79 7.50 -6.60 9.47
N HIS A 80 7.71 -5.72 10.44
CA HIS A 80 7.22 -5.90 11.80
C HIS A 80 5.87 -5.19 11.95
N ASN A 81 4.80 -5.95 12.17
CA ASN A 81 3.46 -5.45 12.42
C ASN A 81 3.22 -5.32 13.94
N PRO A 82 3.17 -4.09 14.49
CA PRO A 82 2.92 -3.89 15.91
C PRO A 82 1.43 -4.05 16.28
N TYR A 83 0.57 -4.41 15.33
CA TYR A 83 -0.88 -4.52 15.49
C TYR A 83 -1.34 -5.97 15.34
N GLU A 84 -2.65 -6.19 15.48
CA GLU A 84 -3.28 -7.49 15.21
C GLU A 84 -3.13 -7.91 13.74
N ASP A 85 -3.40 -9.18 13.49
CA ASP A 85 -3.40 -9.77 12.14
C ASP A 85 -4.36 -9.00 11.24
N GLN A 86 -3.90 -8.65 10.04
CA GLN A 86 -4.66 -7.84 9.09
C GLN A 86 -4.31 -8.18 7.63
N PRO A 87 -5.20 -7.93 6.67
CA PRO A 87 -4.92 -8.12 5.26
C PRO A 87 -3.67 -7.35 4.82
N PHE A 88 -2.86 -7.95 3.95
CA PHE A 88 -1.68 -7.30 3.40
C PHE A 88 -2.09 -6.09 2.55
N GLN A 89 -1.59 -4.90 2.90
CA GLN A 89 -1.84 -3.66 2.16
C GLN A 89 -0.53 -3.14 1.61
N PHE A 90 -0.56 -2.57 0.40
CA PHE A 90 0.65 -2.03 -0.20
C PHE A 90 0.37 -1.00 -1.30
N ILE A 91 1.41 -0.21 -1.57
CA ILE A 91 1.50 0.68 -2.72
C ILE A 91 2.72 0.27 -3.54
N LEU A 92 2.52 -0.12 -4.78
CA LEU A 92 3.58 -0.43 -5.74
C LEU A 92 3.66 0.69 -6.77
N ARG A 93 4.85 1.26 -6.97
CA ARG A 93 5.09 2.29 -7.99
C ARG A 93 6.02 1.74 -9.06
N ALA A 94 5.62 1.84 -10.33
CA ALA A 94 6.52 1.57 -11.45
C ALA A 94 7.43 2.79 -11.68
N LEU A 95 8.75 2.59 -11.59
CA LEU A 95 9.75 3.60 -11.86
C LEU A 95 10.25 3.49 -13.31
N PRO A 96 10.48 4.61 -14.01
CA PRO A 96 11.07 4.57 -15.35
C PRO A 96 12.52 4.08 -15.31
N ASP A 97 12.95 3.34 -16.32
CA ASP A 97 14.38 3.10 -16.52
C ASP A 97 15.02 4.32 -17.21
N THR A 98 15.73 5.13 -16.42
CA THR A 98 16.38 6.34 -16.91
C THR A 98 17.57 6.06 -17.83
N ALA A 99 18.07 4.82 -17.88
CA ALA A 99 19.23 4.45 -18.70
C ALA A 99 18.85 4.04 -20.13
N THR A 100 17.70 3.41 -20.30
CA THR A 100 17.28 2.83 -21.59
C THR A 100 16.22 3.66 -22.30
N LEU A 101 15.52 4.56 -21.58
CA LEU A 101 14.34 5.29 -22.09
C LEU A 101 13.23 4.34 -22.62
N ASN A 102 13.21 3.11 -22.12
CA ASN A 102 12.21 2.13 -22.48
C ASN A 102 10.93 2.35 -21.67
N ASP A 103 9.78 2.12 -22.29
CA ASP A 103 8.47 2.07 -21.63
C ASP A 103 8.19 0.66 -21.04
N ASP A 104 9.22 0.03 -20.47
CA ASP A 104 9.10 -1.31 -19.90
C ASP A 104 8.08 -1.27 -18.75
N MET A 105 7.12 -2.18 -18.81
CA MET A 105 6.02 -2.26 -17.86
C MET A 105 6.32 -3.33 -16.82
N VAL A 106 5.86 -3.12 -15.59
CA VAL A 106 5.77 -4.22 -14.62
C VAL A 106 4.58 -5.09 -15.01
N ILE A 107 4.83 -6.36 -15.30
CA ILE A 107 3.82 -7.34 -15.73
C ILE A 107 3.69 -8.39 -14.65
N ASN A 108 2.44 -8.70 -14.27
CA ASN A 108 2.12 -9.77 -13.34
C ASN A 108 3.00 -9.80 -12.08
N PRO A 109 3.16 -8.68 -11.34
CA PRO A 109 3.99 -8.68 -10.14
C PRO A 109 3.44 -9.69 -9.12
N VAL A 110 4.36 -10.37 -8.45
CA VAL A 110 4.04 -11.41 -7.47
C VAL A 110 4.56 -10.98 -6.11
N PHE A 111 3.71 -11.15 -5.10
CA PHE A 111 4.10 -11.08 -3.69
C PHE A 111 3.86 -12.45 -3.05
N GLU A 112 4.80 -12.91 -2.24
CA GLU A 112 4.55 -13.96 -1.25
C GLU A 112 4.70 -13.35 0.14
N VAL A 113 3.68 -13.50 0.98
CA VAL A 113 3.72 -13.04 2.38
C VAL A 113 3.46 -14.24 3.28
N ASN A 114 4.43 -14.57 4.13
CA ASN A 114 4.37 -15.73 5.03
C ASN A 114 3.82 -16.99 4.35
N PHE A 115 4.38 -17.38 3.19
CA PHE A 115 3.99 -18.54 2.39
C PHE A 115 2.67 -18.43 1.60
N THR A 116 1.98 -17.29 1.65
CA THR A 116 0.79 -17.03 0.83
C THR A 116 1.16 -16.18 -0.38
N GLU A 117 1.09 -16.76 -1.56
CA GLU A 117 1.44 -16.10 -2.83
C GLU A 117 0.23 -15.44 -3.49
N ILE A 118 0.42 -14.22 -4.01
CA ILE A 118 -0.49 -13.55 -4.93
C ILE A 118 0.23 -13.07 -6.19
N THR A 119 -0.26 -13.54 -7.34
CA THR A 119 0.09 -12.95 -8.64
C THR A 119 -0.97 -11.94 -9.05
N LEU A 120 -0.57 -10.72 -9.34
CA LEU A 120 -1.50 -9.64 -9.68
C LEU A 120 -1.60 -9.51 -11.21
N PRO A 121 -2.70 -9.93 -11.89
CA PRO A 121 -2.77 -9.93 -13.37
C PRO A 121 -2.93 -8.53 -13.96
N ILE A 122 -1.86 -7.72 -13.87
CA ILE A 122 -1.83 -6.33 -14.26
C ILE A 122 -0.62 -6.03 -15.14
N ARG A 123 -0.70 -4.89 -15.81
CA ARG A 123 0.44 -4.21 -16.42
C ARG A 123 0.51 -2.80 -15.83
N LEU A 124 1.63 -2.45 -15.22
CA LEU A 124 1.86 -1.14 -14.62
C LEU A 124 2.91 -0.41 -15.46
N SER A 125 2.50 0.67 -16.11
CA SER A 125 3.37 1.52 -16.92
C SER A 125 4.27 2.37 -16.02
N PRO A 126 5.42 2.85 -16.50
CA PRO A 126 6.23 3.82 -15.75
C PRO A 126 5.38 4.99 -15.22
N PHE A 127 5.67 5.41 -14.00
CA PHE A 127 4.96 6.45 -13.25
C PHE A 127 3.52 6.14 -12.81
N GLU A 128 3.01 4.94 -13.06
CA GLU A 128 1.76 4.48 -12.47
C GLU A 128 1.98 3.89 -11.07
N TYR A 129 0.92 3.93 -10.27
CA TYR A 129 0.84 3.37 -8.93
C TYR A 129 -0.24 2.30 -8.90
N LEU A 130 0.02 1.17 -8.26
CA LEU A 130 -0.98 0.21 -7.82
C LEU A 130 -1.15 0.36 -6.32
N VAL A 131 -2.39 0.53 -5.86
CA VAL A 131 -2.74 0.63 -4.44
C VAL A 131 -3.71 -0.50 -4.11
N CYS A 132 -3.41 -1.26 -3.07
CA CYS A 132 -4.22 -2.37 -2.59
C CYS A 132 -4.46 -2.22 -1.09
N GLU A 133 -5.72 -2.11 -0.69
CA GLU A 133 -6.14 -1.89 0.71
C GLU A 133 -6.50 -3.22 1.41
N GLY A 134 -6.25 -4.36 0.76
CA GLY A 134 -6.52 -5.69 1.32
C GLY A 134 -7.99 -6.14 1.26
N ASP A 135 -8.82 -5.46 0.48
CA ASP A 135 -10.25 -5.76 0.27
C ASP A 135 -10.52 -6.62 -0.99
N GLY A 136 -9.46 -7.13 -1.63
CA GLY A 136 -9.54 -7.87 -2.89
C GLY A 136 -9.70 -7.00 -4.13
N VAL A 137 -9.67 -5.67 -3.99
CA VAL A 137 -9.69 -4.73 -5.12
C VAL A 137 -8.47 -3.81 -5.06
N CYS A 138 -7.68 -3.79 -6.12
CA CYS A 138 -6.60 -2.81 -6.26
C CYS A 138 -6.97 -1.74 -7.29
N LYS A 139 -6.45 -0.54 -7.07
CA LYS A 139 -6.66 0.62 -7.93
C LYS A 139 -5.35 1.05 -8.54
N ILE A 140 -5.38 1.31 -9.84
CA ILE A 140 -4.24 1.87 -10.57
C ILE A 140 -4.45 3.37 -10.72
N PHE A 141 -3.41 4.14 -10.41
CA PHE A 141 -3.40 5.58 -10.52
C PHE A 141 -2.26 6.06 -11.44
N ASP A 142 -2.49 7.19 -12.10
CA ASP A 142 -1.45 7.90 -12.84
C ASP A 142 -0.48 8.64 -11.90
N ILE A 143 0.53 9.32 -12.47
CA ILE A 143 1.52 10.11 -11.72
C ILE A 143 0.90 11.23 -10.86
N ASN A 144 -0.30 11.68 -11.20
CA ASN A 144 -1.03 12.72 -10.50
C ASN A 144 -2.07 12.15 -9.52
N TRP A 145 -2.05 10.84 -9.25
CA TRP A 145 -3.02 10.13 -8.43
C TRP A 145 -4.47 10.20 -8.95
N ASN A 146 -4.67 10.35 -10.26
CA ASN A 146 -5.98 10.15 -10.88
C ASN A 146 -6.22 8.65 -11.05
N PRO A 147 -7.41 8.13 -10.66
CA PRO A 147 -7.73 6.74 -10.87
C PRO A 147 -7.81 6.44 -12.37
N VAL A 148 -7.08 5.43 -12.80
CA VAL A 148 -7.05 4.95 -14.19
C VAL A 148 -8.01 3.77 -14.35
N ARG A 149 -7.90 2.77 -13.47
CA ARG A 149 -8.75 1.57 -13.46
C ARG A 149 -8.68 0.83 -12.12
N SER A 150 -9.62 -0.06 -11.90
CA SER A 150 -9.60 -1.03 -10.79
C SER A 150 -9.40 -2.44 -11.32
N VAL A 151 -8.82 -3.29 -10.48
CA VAL A 151 -8.55 -4.71 -10.77
C VAL A 151 -9.03 -5.50 -9.56
N GLU A 152 -9.90 -6.47 -9.81
CA GLU A 152 -10.39 -7.39 -8.79
C GLU A 152 -9.53 -8.65 -8.80
N PHE A 153 -9.29 -9.21 -7.62
CA PHE A 153 -8.50 -10.43 -7.46
C PHE A 153 -9.39 -11.56 -6.94
N SER A 154 -9.35 -12.68 -7.64
CA SER A 154 -10.02 -13.91 -7.25
C SER A 154 -8.96 -14.91 -6.76
N GLY A 155 -8.54 -14.78 -5.52
CA GLY A 155 -7.51 -15.61 -4.90
C GLY A 155 -7.49 -15.43 -3.38
N GLU A 156 -6.68 -16.22 -2.70
CA GLU A 156 -6.44 -16.01 -1.27
C GLU A 156 -5.59 -14.75 -1.10
N TRP A 157 -6.07 -13.79 -0.30
CA TRP A 157 -5.35 -12.57 -0.04
C TRP A 157 -4.43 -12.74 1.18
N PRO A 158 -3.11 -12.44 1.08
CA PRO A 158 -2.17 -12.69 2.16
C PRO A 158 -2.49 -11.82 3.39
N GLN A 159 -2.12 -12.32 4.55
CA GLN A 159 -2.24 -11.59 5.82
C GLN A 159 -0.85 -11.17 6.30
N ILE A 160 -0.79 -10.00 6.90
CA ILE A 160 0.30 -9.56 7.75
C ILE A 160 -0.10 -9.91 9.19
N VAL A 161 0.60 -10.86 9.80
CA VAL A 161 0.37 -11.29 11.17
C VAL A 161 1.03 -10.36 12.16
N HIS A 162 0.63 -10.39 13.43
CA HIS A 162 1.32 -9.71 14.51
C HIS A 162 2.80 -10.13 14.56
N GLU A 163 3.69 -9.18 14.89
CA GLU A 163 5.15 -9.34 14.87
C GLU A 163 5.73 -9.43 13.45
N ASP A 164 6.71 -10.30 13.23
CA ASP A 164 7.53 -10.31 12.03
C ASP A 164 6.89 -11.09 10.87
N ASN A 165 6.98 -10.50 9.69
CA ASN A 165 6.45 -11.03 8.44
C ASN A 165 7.56 -11.07 7.38
N GLN A 166 7.64 -12.17 6.63
CA GLN A 166 8.50 -12.26 5.45
C GLN A 166 7.70 -11.89 4.21
N ILE A 167 8.29 -11.05 3.35
CA ILE A 167 7.70 -10.61 2.09
C ILE A 167 8.70 -10.88 0.97
N LEU A 168 8.32 -11.74 0.04
CA LEU A 168 9.06 -11.97 -1.21
C LEU A 168 8.38 -11.23 -2.35
N PHE A 169 9.18 -10.72 -3.30
CA PHE A 169 8.67 -10.00 -4.46
C PHE A 169 9.48 -10.31 -5.72
N TRP A 170 8.77 -10.60 -6.83
CA TRP A 170 9.37 -10.79 -8.15
C TRP A 170 8.38 -10.44 -9.27
N PHE A 171 8.87 -10.38 -10.50
CA PHE A 171 8.00 -10.26 -11.67
C PHE A 171 7.57 -11.65 -12.16
N GLY A 172 6.27 -11.86 -12.31
CA GLY A 172 5.73 -13.11 -12.86
C GLY A 172 6.09 -13.29 -14.32
N ALA A 173 5.97 -14.52 -14.82
CA ALA A 173 6.24 -14.80 -16.23
C ALA A 173 5.28 -13.99 -17.14
N PRO A 174 5.79 -13.40 -18.25
CA PRO A 174 4.91 -12.82 -19.26
C PRO A 174 4.02 -13.93 -19.84
N SER A 175 2.71 -13.74 -19.73
CA SER A 175 1.68 -14.60 -20.35
C SER A 175 1.57 -14.36 -21.84
#